data_AF-A0A427BCG4-F1
#
_entry.id   AF-A0A427BCG4-F1
#
_cell.length_a   1.000
_cell.length_b   1.000
_cell.length_c   1.000
_cell.angle_alpha   90.00
_cell.angle_beta   90.00
_cell.angle_gamma   90.00
#
_symmetry.space_group_name_H-M   'P 1'
#
loop_
_entity.id
_entity.type
_entity.pdbx_description
1 polymer ?
#
loop_
_entity_poly.entity_id
_entity_poly.type
_entity_poly.pdbx_seq_one_letter_code
_entity_poly.pdbx_strand_id
1 'polypeptide(L)'
;MYVVKRDGRPEAVHFDKITARLKKLSYGLSQEHCDPVLVAQKVCAGVYKGVTTSQLDELAAETAAAMTANHPDYASVCPAFVFFDAPSFPFLMYHHFNERSGQEAPLIADDVYDIIMKSNGQWSLFCPNEAPGLADCWGDEFEKLYLKYEDEVSFCDFRTVWEIKQRTLVDMAVDRGCYIDQSQSLNIHMDQPNFGKLTSLHFYAWSKGLKTGMYYLRSRAAADAIKFTVDTSLLQAH
;
A
#
# COMPACT_ATOMS: atom_id res chain seq x y z
N MET A 1 17.83 -2.66 -23.17
CA MET A 1 17.96 -2.84 -21.70
C MET A 1 17.22 -4.11 -21.33
N TYR A 2 17.71 -4.92 -20.37
CA TYR A 2 17.14 -6.22 -20.03
C TYR A 2 16.79 -6.28 -18.54
N VAL A 3 15.66 -6.91 -18.22
CA VAL A 3 15.14 -7.22 -16.88
C VAL A 3 15.28 -8.71 -16.62
N VAL A 4 15.60 -9.11 -15.40
CA VAL A 4 15.58 -10.52 -14.98
C VAL A 4 14.21 -10.82 -14.37
N LYS A 5 13.48 -11.78 -14.95
CA LYS A 5 12.22 -12.28 -14.38
C LYS A 5 12.43 -12.99 -13.05
N ARG A 6 11.36 -13.18 -12.27
CA ARG A 6 11.34 -14.05 -11.09
C ARG A 6 11.90 -15.46 -11.39
N ASP A 7 11.64 -15.98 -12.60
CA ASP A 7 12.17 -17.27 -13.08
C ASP A 7 13.65 -17.26 -13.49
N GLY A 8 14.36 -16.14 -13.31
CA GLY A 8 15.76 -15.96 -13.70
C GLY A 8 16.00 -15.71 -15.20
N ARG A 9 14.95 -15.75 -16.03
CA ARG A 9 15.07 -15.51 -17.47
C ARG A 9 15.23 -14.01 -17.78
N PRO A 10 16.18 -13.63 -18.65
CA PRO A 10 16.30 -12.25 -19.11
C PRO A 10 15.22 -11.93 -20.15
N GLU A 11 14.52 -10.82 -19.98
CA GLU A 11 13.57 -10.26 -20.95
C GLU A 11 13.97 -8.82 -21.31
N ALA A 12 13.75 -8.40 -22.55
CA ALA A 12 13.98 -7.02 -22.95
C ALA A 12 12.94 -6.08 -22.30
N VAL A 13 13.41 -4.95 -21.76
CA VAL A 13 12.52 -3.88 -21.28
C VAL A 13 11.81 -3.27 -22.49
N HIS A 14 10.49 -3.37 -22.53
CA HIS A 14 9.66 -2.66 -23.50
C HIS A 14 8.80 -1.62 -22.79
N PHE A 15 8.92 -0.36 -23.20
CA PHE A 15 8.11 0.75 -22.69
C PHE A 15 6.60 0.45 -22.82
N ASP A 16 6.20 -0.14 -23.94
CA ASP A 16 4.80 -0.47 -24.21
C ASP A 16 4.25 -1.49 -23.21
N LYS A 17 5.07 -2.43 -22.74
CA LYS A 17 4.65 -3.43 -21.73
C LYS A 17 4.43 -2.81 -20.36
N ILE A 18 5.33 -1.91 -19.94
CA ILE A 18 5.20 -1.18 -18.67
C ILE A 18 3.96 -0.28 -18.73
N THR A 19 3.80 0.46 -19.81
CA THR A 19 2.65 1.34 -20.03
C THR A 19 1.35 0.54 -20.09
N ALA A 20 1.33 -0.64 -20.71
CA ALA A 20 0.16 -1.50 -20.75
C ALA A 20 -0.24 -2.01 -19.35
N ARG A 21 0.73 -2.40 -18.51
CA ARG A 21 0.48 -2.78 -17.12
C ARG A 21 -0.10 -1.59 -16.33
N LEU A 22 0.52 -0.42 -16.42
CA LEU A 22 0.04 0.79 -15.73
C LEU A 22 -1.34 1.25 -16.23
N LYS A 23 -1.64 1.13 -17.52
CA LYS A 23 -2.97 1.42 -18.07
C LYS A 23 -4.04 0.46 -17.58
N LYS A 24 -3.69 -0.81 -17.37
CA LYS A 24 -4.58 -1.80 -16.74
C LYS A 24 -4.83 -1.43 -15.27
N LEU A 25 -3.79 -0.95 -14.57
CA LEU A 25 -3.88 -0.46 -13.20
C LEU A 25 -4.65 0.86 -13.07
N SER A 26 -4.69 1.69 -14.10
CA SER A 26 -5.42 2.95 -14.08
C SER A 26 -6.87 2.83 -14.59
N TYR A 27 -7.43 1.62 -14.63
CA TYR A 27 -8.79 1.40 -15.15
C TYR A 27 -9.84 2.09 -14.26
N GLY A 28 -10.69 2.92 -14.85
CA GLY A 28 -11.73 3.66 -14.12
C GLY A 28 -11.27 4.98 -13.50
N LEU A 29 -9.99 5.34 -13.63
CA LEU A 29 -9.47 6.64 -13.18
C LEU A 29 -9.56 7.70 -14.29
N SER A 30 -9.63 8.97 -13.88
CA SER A 30 -9.67 10.09 -14.83
C SER A 30 -8.32 10.23 -15.55
N GLN A 31 -8.31 10.04 -16.87
CA GLN A 31 -7.10 10.19 -17.69
C GLN A 31 -6.56 11.63 -17.72
N GLU A 32 -7.38 12.62 -17.38
CA GLU A 32 -6.94 14.02 -17.30
C GLU A 32 -6.05 14.28 -16.08
N HIS A 33 -6.24 13.51 -15.01
CA HIS A 33 -5.56 13.73 -13.74
C HIS A 33 -4.51 12.68 -13.44
N CYS A 34 -4.70 11.46 -13.94
CA CYS A 34 -3.79 10.35 -13.77
C CYS A 34 -3.32 9.81 -15.13
N ASP A 35 -2.14 10.23 -15.57
CA ASP A 35 -1.52 9.74 -16.80
C ASP A 35 -0.52 8.60 -16.52
N PRO A 36 -0.88 7.33 -16.82
CA PRO A 36 0.03 6.19 -16.65
C PRO A 36 1.25 6.26 -17.56
N VAL A 37 1.20 7.02 -18.66
CA VAL A 37 2.34 7.21 -19.57
C VAL A 37 3.44 8.02 -18.89
N LEU A 38 3.07 9.05 -18.13
CA LEU A 38 4.02 9.88 -17.39
C LEU A 38 4.74 9.06 -16.30
N VAL A 39 4.03 8.17 -15.62
CA VAL A 39 4.63 7.23 -14.65
C VAL A 39 5.61 6.29 -15.37
N ALA A 40 5.20 5.69 -16.49
CA ALA A 40 6.05 4.80 -17.28
C ALA A 40 7.35 5.49 -17.75
N GLN A 41 7.27 6.75 -18.17
CA GLN A 41 8.45 7.53 -18.60
C GLN A 41 9.45 7.72 -17.45
N LYS A 42 8.96 8.07 -16.26
CA LYS A 42 9.81 8.26 -15.08
C LYS A 42 10.42 6.94 -14.59
N VAL A 43 9.65 5.86 -14.60
CA VAL A 43 10.15 4.51 -14.25
C VAL A 43 11.26 4.11 -15.22
N CYS A 44 11.03 4.22 -16.53
CA CYS A 44 12.03 3.89 -17.55
C CYS A 44 13.33 4.70 -17.43
N ALA A 45 13.26 5.95 -16.96
CA ALA A 45 14.43 6.77 -16.71
C ALA A 45 15.28 6.27 -15.52
N GLY A 46 14.67 5.56 -14.56
CA GLY A 46 15.34 4.98 -13.40
C GLY A 46 15.83 3.54 -13.58
N VAL A 47 15.54 2.91 -14.72
CA VAL A 47 15.92 1.51 -14.96
C VAL A 47 17.41 1.39 -15.32
N TYR A 48 18.09 0.39 -14.75
CA TYR A 48 19.46 0.01 -15.08
C TYR A 48 19.53 -1.43 -15.61
N LYS A 49 20.67 -1.80 -16.20
CA LYS A 49 20.88 -3.13 -16.80
C LYS A 49 20.90 -4.21 -15.71
N GLY A 50 20.06 -5.23 -15.84
CA GLY A 50 20.02 -6.35 -14.91
C GLY A 50 19.08 -6.16 -13.72
N VAL A 51 18.24 -5.11 -13.72
CA VAL A 51 17.17 -4.94 -12.73
C VAL A 51 16.26 -6.18 -12.73
N THR A 52 15.78 -6.60 -11.57
CA THR A 52 14.78 -7.69 -11.50
C THR A 52 13.37 -7.15 -11.76
N THR A 53 12.42 -8.01 -12.15
CA THR A 53 11.02 -7.60 -12.32
C THR A 53 10.41 -7.07 -11.03
N SER A 54 10.83 -7.59 -9.87
CA SER A 54 10.33 -7.12 -8.57
C SER A 54 10.81 -5.69 -8.27
N GLN A 55 12.10 -5.41 -8.49
CA GLN A 55 12.65 -4.06 -8.32
C GLN A 55 12.06 -3.05 -9.31
N LEU A 56 11.70 -3.49 -10.51
CA LEU A 56 11.02 -2.64 -11.49
C LEU A 56 9.62 -2.25 -11.00
N ASP A 57 8.89 -3.20 -10.41
CA ASP A 57 7.55 -2.96 -9.87
C ASP A 57 7.62 -2.10 -8.58
N GLU A 58 8.63 -2.28 -7.73
CA GLU A 58 8.92 -1.40 -6.59
C GLU A 58 9.20 0.05 -7.03
N LEU A 59 10.07 0.22 -8.04
CA LEU A 59 10.37 1.55 -8.59
C LEU A 59 9.11 2.20 -9.20
N ALA A 60 8.23 1.41 -9.81
CA ALA A 60 6.95 1.89 -10.30
C ALA A 60 6.00 2.33 -9.19
N ALA A 61 5.94 1.57 -8.08
CA ALA A 61 5.19 1.92 -6.88
C ALA A 61 5.70 3.23 -6.26
N GLU A 62 7.01 3.36 -6.02
CA GLU A 62 7.60 4.58 -5.46
C GLU A 62 7.36 5.81 -6.34
N THR A 63 7.48 5.64 -7.66
CA THR A 63 7.24 6.73 -8.62
C THR A 63 5.78 7.18 -8.61
N ALA A 64 4.83 6.24 -8.57
CA ALA A 64 3.40 6.54 -8.47
C ALA A 64 3.06 7.19 -7.11
N ALA A 65 3.61 6.68 -6.01
CA ALA A 65 3.47 7.25 -4.67
C ALA A 65 4.00 8.69 -4.61
N ALA A 66 5.16 8.97 -5.22
CA ALA A 66 5.69 10.33 -5.31
C ALA A 66 4.77 11.26 -6.12
N MET A 67 4.10 10.74 -7.15
CA MET A 67 3.16 11.49 -7.99
C MET A 67 1.78 11.72 -7.33
N THR A 68 1.50 11.07 -6.20
CA THR A 68 0.29 11.30 -5.38
C THR A 68 0.17 12.74 -4.87
N ALA A 69 1.29 13.46 -4.83
CA ALA A 69 1.31 14.88 -4.52
C ALA A 69 0.66 15.74 -5.61
N ASN A 70 0.73 15.32 -6.88
CA ASN A 70 0.09 16.03 -7.99
C ASN A 70 -1.41 15.77 -8.02
N HIS A 71 -1.80 14.50 -7.87
CA HIS A 71 -3.20 14.11 -7.82
C HIS A 71 -3.37 12.83 -6.99
N PRO A 72 -4.42 12.71 -6.15
CA PRO A 72 -4.67 11.52 -5.34
C PRO A 72 -4.84 10.25 -6.18
N ASP A 73 -5.39 10.32 -7.39
CA ASP A 73 -5.59 9.14 -8.26
C ASP A 73 -4.28 8.38 -8.58
N TYR A 74 -3.11 9.03 -8.49
CA TYR A 74 -1.83 8.31 -8.64
C TYR A 74 -1.56 7.34 -7.48
N ALA A 75 -2.18 7.53 -6.31
CA ALA A 75 -2.14 6.57 -5.21
C ALA A 75 -2.88 5.27 -5.58
N SER A 76 -3.98 5.37 -6.32
CA SER A 76 -4.75 4.21 -6.80
C SER A 76 -4.06 3.46 -7.95
N VAL A 77 -3.15 4.12 -8.68
CA VAL A 77 -2.31 3.47 -9.72
C VAL A 77 -1.06 2.83 -9.15
N CYS A 78 -0.72 3.12 -7.89
CA CYS A 78 0.42 2.54 -7.22
C CYS A 78 0.29 1.01 -7.28
N PRO A 79 1.16 0.28 -8.02
CA PRO A 79 1.10 -1.17 -8.03
C PRO A 79 1.20 -1.65 -6.58
N ALA A 80 0.13 -2.27 -6.09
CA ALA A 80 0.02 -2.70 -4.72
C ALA A 80 1.02 -3.82 -4.45
N PHE A 81 2.25 -3.43 -4.11
CA PHE A 81 3.20 -4.28 -3.43
C PHE A 81 3.39 -3.71 -2.03
N VAL A 82 2.34 -3.80 -1.22
CA VAL A 82 2.55 -3.92 0.22
C VAL A 82 2.88 -5.39 0.47
N PHE A 83 4.10 -5.79 0.10
CA PHE A 83 4.66 -7.00 0.67
C PHE A 83 4.83 -6.72 2.16
N PHE A 84 4.03 -7.38 2.99
CA PHE A 84 4.40 -7.53 4.38
C PHE A 84 5.60 -8.46 4.42
N ASP A 85 6.81 -7.89 4.32
CA ASP A 85 8.06 -8.61 4.58
C ASP A 85 8.25 -8.74 6.10
N ALA A 86 7.26 -9.37 6.73
CA ALA A 86 7.24 -9.68 8.15
C ALA A 86 7.28 -11.21 8.28
N PRO A 87 8.46 -11.83 8.22
CA PRO A 87 8.60 -13.30 8.26
C PRO A 87 7.98 -13.93 9.53
N SER A 88 7.76 -13.13 10.58
CA SER A 88 7.12 -13.54 11.83
C SER A 88 5.60 -13.44 11.82
N PHE A 89 4.98 -12.72 10.88
CA PHE A 89 3.54 -12.44 10.91
C PHE A 89 2.68 -13.70 10.64
N PRO A 90 2.96 -14.52 9.59
CA PRO A 90 2.23 -15.76 9.36
C PRO A 90 2.41 -16.75 10.53
N PHE A 91 3.63 -16.82 11.07
CA PHE A 91 3.96 -17.65 12.23
C PHE A 91 3.14 -17.27 13.47
N LEU A 92 2.98 -15.97 13.73
CA LEU A 92 2.20 -15.48 14.88
C LEU A 92 0.70 -15.79 14.75
N MET A 93 0.17 -15.76 13.53
CA MET A 93 -1.24 -16.08 13.25
C MET A 93 -1.54 -17.58 13.35
N TYR A 94 -0.59 -18.42 12.92
CA TYR A 94 -0.71 -19.87 13.04
C TYR A 94 -0.63 -20.32 14.50
N HIS A 95 0.36 -19.82 15.25
CA HIS A 95 0.53 -20.15 16.67
C HIS A 95 -0.27 -19.22 17.60
N HIS A 96 -1.42 -18.71 17.16
CA HIS A 96 -2.23 -17.83 17.99
C HIS A 96 -2.90 -18.62 19.12
N PHE A 97 -2.74 -18.13 20.35
CA PHE A 97 -3.38 -18.66 21.55
C PHE A 97 -4.42 -17.68 22.06
N ASN A 98 -5.61 -18.19 22.39
CA ASN A 98 -6.63 -17.38 23.03
C ASN A 98 -6.33 -17.28 24.53
N GLU A 99 -5.95 -16.08 25.00
CA GLU A 99 -5.57 -15.82 26.39
C GLU A 99 -6.66 -16.18 27.41
N ARG A 100 -7.93 -16.20 26.99
CA ARG A 100 -9.09 -16.45 27.86
C ARG A 100 -9.40 -17.93 28.04
N SER A 101 -9.20 -18.74 26.99
CA SER A 101 -9.48 -20.19 27.03
C SER A 101 -8.21 -21.03 27.20
N GLY A 102 -7.02 -20.47 26.97
CA GLY A 102 -5.75 -21.19 27.00
C GLY A 102 -5.61 -22.24 25.89
N GLN A 103 -6.48 -22.19 24.87
CA GLN A 103 -6.48 -23.12 23.75
C GLN A 103 -5.85 -22.48 22.51
N GLU A 104 -5.25 -23.33 21.68
CA GLU A 104 -4.80 -22.95 20.34
C GLU A 104 -6.00 -22.55 19.50
N ALA A 105 -5.93 -21.34 18.94
CA ALA A 105 -6.94 -20.75 18.08
C ALA A 105 -6.27 -20.18 16.84
N PRO A 106 -5.72 -21.04 15.96
CA PRO A 106 -5.05 -20.61 14.74
C PRO A 106 -6.01 -19.76 13.89
N LEU A 107 -5.53 -18.59 13.44
CA LEU A 107 -6.32 -17.67 12.61
C LEU A 107 -6.21 -18.00 11.11
N ILE A 108 -5.30 -18.90 10.74
CA ILE A 108 -5.06 -19.37 9.38
C ILE A 108 -5.08 -20.90 9.38
N ALA A 109 -5.56 -21.49 8.30
CA ALA A 109 -5.59 -22.93 8.12
C ALA A 109 -4.21 -23.49 7.73
N ASP A 110 -3.99 -24.78 8.03
CA ASP A 110 -2.70 -25.47 7.84
C ASP A 110 -2.25 -25.44 6.36
N ASP A 111 -3.19 -25.62 5.43
CA ASP A 111 -2.95 -25.58 3.98
C ASP A 111 -2.48 -24.20 3.50
N VAL A 112 -3.08 -23.13 4.03
CA VAL A 112 -2.68 -21.73 3.75
C VAL A 112 -1.30 -21.43 4.31
N TYR A 113 -0.99 -21.90 5.52
CA TYR A 113 0.32 -21.70 6.14
C TYR A 113 1.45 -22.39 5.36
N ASP A 114 1.22 -23.60 4.88
CA ASP A 114 2.18 -24.34 4.05
C ASP A 114 2.47 -23.63 2.72
N ILE A 115 1.46 -23.00 2.11
CA ILE A 115 1.63 -22.19 0.89
C ILE A 115 2.52 -20.97 1.18
N ILE A 116 2.28 -20.26 2.29
CA ILE A 116 3.05 -19.07 2.69
C ILE A 116 4.51 -19.43 3.01
N MET A 117 4.74 -20.58 3.65
CA MET A 117 6.10 -21.05 3.94
C MET A 117 6.84 -21.48 2.67
N LYS A 118 6.14 -22.05 1.68
CA LYS A 118 6.71 -22.34 0.35
C LYS A 118 7.07 -21.08 -0.43
N SER A 119 6.32 -19.98 -0.27
CA SER A 119 6.61 -18.68 -0.91
C SER A 119 7.66 -17.84 -0.16
N ASN A 120 8.44 -18.47 0.73
CA ASN A 120 9.49 -17.82 1.52
C ASN A 120 8.96 -16.67 2.40
N GLY A 121 7.73 -16.79 2.90
CA GLY A 121 7.09 -15.81 3.79
C GLY A 121 6.43 -14.63 3.07
N GLN A 122 6.40 -14.61 1.75
CA GLN A 122 5.67 -13.59 1.00
C GLN A 122 4.18 -13.94 0.93
N TRP A 123 3.33 -13.04 1.43
CA TRP A 123 1.88 -13.21 1.45
C TRP A 123 1.17 -11.94 0.97
N SER A 124 0.24 -12.11 0.04
CA SER A 124 -0.63 -11.08 -0.51
C SER A 124 -1.99 -11.07 0.20
N LEU A 125 -2.37 -9.92 0.76
CA LEU A 125 -3.69 -9.73 1.39
C LEU A 125 -4.68 -9.18 0.37
N PHE A 126 -5.86 -9.80 0.28
CA PHE A 126 -6.93 -9.40 -0.63
C PHE A 126 -8.14 -8.84 0.11
N CYS A 127 -8.81 -7.84 -0.49
CA CYS A 127 -10.15 -7.46 -0.07
C CYS A 127 -11.17 -8.50 -0.55
N PRO A 128 -12.11 -8.98 0.29
CA PRO A 128 -13.13 -9.95 -0.11
C PRO A 128 -14.01 -9.49 -1.27
N ASN A 129 -14.16 -8.17 -1.47
CA ASN A 129 -14.93 -7.60 -2.57
C ASN A 129 -14.17 -7.60 -3.90
N GLU A 130 -12.83 -7.66 -3.85
CA GLU A 130 -11.94 -7.64 -5.01
C GLU A 130 -11.50 -9.06 -5.42
N ALA A 131 -11.46 -9.99 -4.46
CA ALA A 131 -11.26 -11.43 -4.66
C ALA A 131 -12.51 -12.24 -4.24
N PRO A 132 -13.65 -12.07 -4.92
CA PRO A 132 -14.88 -12.78 -4.58
C PRO A 132 -14.71 -14.30 -4.78
N GLY A 133 -15.26 -15.09 -3.88
CA GLY A 133 -15.18 -16.55 -3.92
C GLY A 133 -13.88 -17.12 -3.33
N LEU A 134 -12.88 -16.29 -3.01
CA LEU A 134 -11.66 -16.75 -2.33
C LEU A 134 -11.95 -17.28 -0.91
N ALA A 135 -12.96 -16.71 -0.24
CA ALA A 135 -13.42 -17.17 1.08
C ALA A 135 -14.33 -18.42 1.01
N ASP A 136 -14.84 -18.76 -0.18
CA ASP A 136 -15.80 -19.85 -0.39
C ASP A 136 -15.15 -21.13 -0.96
N CYS A 137 -13.83 -21.12 -1.20
CA CYS A 137 -13.06 -22.24 -1.75
C CYS A 137 -11.97 -22.73 -0.77
N TRP A 138 -11.52 -23.97 -0.95
CA TRP A 138 -10.49 -24.62 -0.12
C TRP A 138 -9.57 -25.52 -0.96
N GLY A 139 -8.38 -25.86 -0.43
CA GLY A 139 -7.43 -26.77 -1.08
C GLY A 139 -6.96 -26.32 -2.46
N ASP A 140 -6.88 -27.24 -3.42
CA ASP A 140 -6.36 -26.98 -4.78
C ASP A 140 -7.13 -25.88 -5.54
N GLU A 141 -8.43 -25.71 -5.27
CA GLU A 141 -9.22 -24.63 -5.88
C GLU A 141 -8.86 -23.27 -5.31
N PHE A 142 -8.62 -23.21 -3.99
CA PHE A 142 -8.12 -22.00 -3.33
C PHE A 142 -6.73 -21.61 -3.87
N GLU A 143 -5.79 -22.56 -3.95
CA GLU A 143 -4.43 -22.26 -4.41
C GLU A 143 -4.43 -21.70 -5.84
N LYS A 144 -5.20 -22.30 -6.75
CA LYS A 144 -5.34 -21.80 -8.13
C LYS A 144 -5.96 -20.42 -8.19
N LEU A 145 -7.02 -20.18 -7.40
CA LEU A 145 -7.72 -18.91 -7.40
C LEU A 145 -6.89 -17.80 -6.73
N TYR A 146 -6.18 -18.13 -5.65
CA TYR A 146 -5.23 -17.26 -4.96
C TYR A 146 -4.09 -16.85 -5.89
N LEU A 147 -3.40 -17.81 -6.53
CA LEU A 147 -2.32 -17.51 -7.47
C LEU A 147 -2.81 -16.71 -8.69
N LYS A 148 -4.03 -17.01 -9.16
CA LYS A 148 -4.68 -16.23 -10.21
C LYS A 148 -4.90 -14.78 -9.76
N TYR A 149 -5.41 -14.54 -8.54
CA TYR A 149 -5.59 -13.18 -8.03
C TYR A 149 -4.27 -12.49 -7.70
N GLU A 150 -3.24 -13.22 -7.31
CA GLU A 150 -1.90 -12.66 -7.12
C GLU A 150 -1.30 -12.18 -8.45
N ASP A 151 -1.62 -12.84 -9.57
CA ASP A 151 -1.25 -12.41 -10.92
C ASP A 151 -2.21 -11.35 -11.51
N GLU A 152 -3.51 -11.38 -11.17
CA GLU A 152 -4.55 -10.54 -11.78
C GLU A 152 -4.91 -9.28 -10.99
N VAL A 153 -4.91 -9.35 -9.65
CA VAL A 153 -5.42 -8.33 -8.71
C VAL A 153 -4.25 -7.80 -7.88
N SER A 154 -3.56 -6.79 -8.43
CA SER A 154 -2.72 -5.88 -7.65
C SER A 154 -3.51 -4.62 -7.27
N PHE A 155 -4.72 -4.79 -6.74
CA PHE A 155 -5.51 -3.69 -6.22
C PHE A 155 -5.83 -3.97 -4.77
N CYS A 156 -5.34 -3.08 -3.93
CA CYS A 156 -5.86 -2.85 -2.60
C CYS A 156 -6.13 -1.35 -2.58
N ASP A 157 -7.38 -0.91 -2.53
CA ASP A 157 -7.71 0.51 -2.50
C ASP A 157 -7.40 1.08 -1.10
N PHE A 158 -6.12 1.33 -0.84
CA PHE A 158 -5.65 1.89 0.42
C PHE A 158 -5.97 3.39 0.45
N ARG A 159 -6.99 3.77 1.23
CA ARG A 159 -7.24 5.19 1.46
C ARG A 159 -6.07 5.80 2.21
N THR A 160 -5.41 6.76 1.60
CA THR A 160 -4.31 7.47 2.25
C THR A 160 -4.86 8.35 3.38
N VAL A 161 -4.01 8.72 4.34
CA VAL A 161 -4.41 9.58 5.47
C VAL A 161 -5.01 10.93 5.03
N TRP A 162 -4.74 11.34 3.79
CA TRP A 162 -5.24 12.55 3.14
C TRP A 162 -6.65 12.39 2.55
N GLU A 163 -7.07 11.17 2.23
CA GLU A 163 -8.39 10.84 1.68
C GLU A 163 -9.42 10.56 2.78
N ILE A 164 -8.95 10.19 3.97
CA ILE A 164 -9.82 10.02 5.14
C ILE A 164 -10.30 11.40 5.60
N LYS A 165 -11.62 11.57 5.69
CA LYS A 165 -12.21 12.78 6.26
C LYS A 165 -11.74 12.91 7.71
N GLN A 166 -11.10 14.04 8.04
CA GLN A 166 -10.55 14.27 9.38
C GLN A 166 -11.61 14.19 10.48
N ARG A 167 -12.87 14.48 10.13
CA ARG A 167 -14.02 14.29 11.02
C ARG A 167 -14.20 12.82 11.46
N THR A 168 -13.99 11.87 10.56
CA THR A 168 -14.06 10.43 10.87
C THR A 168 -12.96 10.02 11.84
N LEU A 169 -11.74 10.56 11.69
CA LEU A 169 -10.67 10.35 12.67
C LEU A 169 -11.04 10.91 14.04
N VAL A 170 -11.69 12.08 14.09
CA VAL A 170 -12.20 12.67 15.33
C VAL A 170 -13.30 11.80 15.94
N ASP A 171 -14.26 11.32 15.17
CA ASP A 171 -15.34 10.46 15.68
C ASP A 171 -14.78 9.14 16.25
N MET A 172 -13.84 8.49 15.56
CA MET A 172 -13.13 7.32 16.11
C MET A 172 -12.34 7.64 17.37
N ALA A 173 -11.77 8.85 17.46
CA ALA A 173 -11.07 9.32 18.65
C ALA A 173 -12.03 9.58 19.82
N VAL A 174 -13.27 10.01 19.57
CA VAL A 174 -14.33 10.14 20.58
C VAL A 174 -14.70 8.75 21.11
N ASP A 175 -14.96 7.79 20.22
CA ASP A 175 -15.43 6.46 20.58
C ASP A 175 -14.43 5.72 21.49
N ARG A 176 -13.14 5.81 21.19
CA ARG A 176 -12.07 5.23 22.05
C ARG A 176 -11.76 6.06 23.28
N GLY A 177 -12.23 7.31 23.34
CA GLY A 177 -11.91 8.26 24.40
C GLY A 177 -12.37 7.81 25.79
N CYS A 178 -13.37 6.91 25.86
CA CYS A 178 -13.83 6.30 27.10
C CYS A 178 -12.79 5.37 27.74
N TYR A 179 -11.83 4.84 26.98
CA TYR A 179 -10.77 3.95 27.46
C TYR A 179 -9.46 4.70 27.79
N ILE A 180 -9.42 6.02 27.60
CA ILE A 180 -8.21 6.83 27.79
C ILE A 180 -8.45 7.78 28.97
N ASP A 181 -7.76 7.56 30.09
CA ASP A 181 -7.91 8.45 31.26
C ASP A 181 -7.26 9.83 31.03
N GLN A 182 -6.18 9.88 30.23
CA GLN A 182 -5.41 11.08 29.90
C GLN A 182 -5.85 11.76 28.59
N SER A 183 -5.12 12.81 28.19
CA SER A 183 -5.22 13.39 26.85
C SER A 183 -4.69 12.42 25.79
N GLN A 184 -5.42 12.25 24.69
CA GLN A 184 -4.94 11.44 23.57
C GLN A 184 -4.13 12.28 22.57
N SER A 185 -3.05 11.69 22.05
CA SER A 185 -2.27 12.26 20.95
C SER A 185 -2.99 11.99 19.62
N LEU A 186 -3.64 13.01 19.07
CA LEU A 186 -4.36 12.93 17.80
C LEU A 186 -3.61 13.70 16.70
N ASN A 187 -3.27 13.01 15.62
CA ASN A 187 -2.64 13.61 14.44
C ASN A 187 -3.70 13.94 13.40
N ILE A 188 -3.82 15.23 13.05
CA ILE A 188 -4.73 15.70 12.01
C ILE A 188 -3.92 16.03 10.77
N HIS A 189 -4.40 15.55 9.62
CA HIS A 189 -3.77 15.74 8.32
C HIS A 189 -4.65 16.66 7.48
N MET A 190 -4.16 17.87 7.16
CA MET A 190 -4.85 18.80 6.27
C MET A 190 -3.89 19.27 5.20
N ASP A 191 -4.27 19.07 3.93
CA ASP A 191 -3.46 19.49 2.78
C ASP A 191 -3.18 21.01 2.81
N GLN A 192 -4.25 21.81 2.81
CA GLN A 192 -4.19 23.26 2.96
C GLN A 192 -4.91 23.70 4.25
N PRO A 193 -4.19 23.77 5.39
CA PRO A 193 -4.77 24.22 6.64
C PRO A 193 -5.13 25.70 6.53
N ASN A 194 -6.36 26.04 6.92
CA ASN A 194 -6.81 27.43 7.03
C ASN A 194 -7.49 27.63 8.39
N PHE A 195 -7.53 28.88 8.87
CA PHE A 195 -8.12 29.19 10.17
C PHE A 195 -9.57 28.71 10.29
N GLY A 196 -10.39 28.86 9.24
CA GLY A 196 -11.79 28.42 9.26
C GLY A 196 -11.96 26.91 9.46
N LYS A 197 -11.18 26.10 8.75
CA LYS A 197 -11.17 24.63 8.80
C LYS A 197 -10.65 24.14 10.15
N LEU A 198 -9.56 24.73 10.65
CA LEU A 198 -8.99 24.37 11.95
C LEU A 198 -9.94 24.71 13.10
N THR A 199 -10.52 25.91 13.08
CA THR A 199 -11.50 26.36 14.07
C THR A 199 -12.76 25.49 14.04
N SER A 200 -13.26 25.17 12.84
CA SER A 200 -14.42 24.28 12.67
C SER A 200 -14.15 22.87 13.23
N LEU A 201 -12.98 22.29 12.94
CA LEU A 201 -12.58 20.98 13.47
C LEU A 201 -12.44 21.01 15.01
N HIS A 202 -11.84 22.07 15.57
CA HIS A 202 -11.69 22.22 17.02
C HIS A 202 -13.04 22.33 17.72
N PHE A 203 -13.95 23.16 17.22
CA PHE A 203 -15.29 23.27 17.78
C PHE A 203 -16.09 21.98 17.65
N TYR A 204 -15.92 21.25 16.54
CA TYR A 204 -16.51 19.94 16.38
C TYR A 204 -16.01 18.94 17.43
N ALA A 205 -14.69 18.78 17.59
CA ALA A 205 -14.10 17.90 18.59
C ALA A 205 -14.54 18.28 20.02
N TRP A 206 -14.56 19.58 20.34
CA TRP A 206 -15.03 20.08 21.64
C TRP A 206 -16.51 19.75 21.88
N SER A 207 -17.38 19.95 20.89
CA SER A 207 -18.81 19.62 20.99
C SER A 207 -19.08 18.13 21.23
N LYS A 208 -18.13 17.26 20.82
CA LYS A 208 -18.17 15.81 21.01
C LYS A 208 -17.53 15.35 22.33
N GLY A 209 -17.03 16.27 23.16
CA GLY A 209 -16.47 15.96 24.47
C GLY A 209 -14.99 15.51 24.46
N LEU A 210 -14.28 15.70 23.34
CA LEU A 210 -12.84 15.41 23.31
C LEU A 210 -12.05 16.44 24.11
N LYS A 211 -11.21 15.95 25.04
CA LYS A 211 -10.28 16.77 25.82
C LYS A 211 -9.21 17.42 24.94
N THR A 212 -8.73 16.69 23.92
CA THR A 212 -7.73 17.16 22.94
C THR A 212 -8.25 16.98 21.52
N GLY A 213 -8.38 18.10 20.78
CA GLY A 213 -8.86 18.08 19.39
C GLY A 213 -7.76 17.83 18.36
N MET A 214 -6.50 18.15 18.69
CA MET A 214 -5.35 18.04 17.79
C MET A 214 -4.04 18.14 18.58
N TYR A 215 -3.10 17.24 18.34
CA TYR A 215 -1.75 17.27 18.92
C TYR A 215 -0.70 17.67 17.86
N TYR A 216 -0.68 16.99 16.71
CA TYR A 216 0.08 17.43 15.55
C TYR A 216 -0.85 17.73 14.37
N LEU A 217 -0.57 18.86 13.71
CA LEU A 217 -1.09 19.17 12.39
C LEU A 217 -0.02 18.80 11.36
N ARG A 218 -0.37 17.93 10.42
CA ARG A 218 0.48 17.58 9.28
C ARG A 218 -0.10 18.22 8.02
N SER A 219 0.73 19.00 7.34
CA SER A 219 0.46 19.53 6.00
C SER A 219 1.29 18.75 4.97
N ARG A 220 0.82 18.70 3.72
CA ARG A 220 1.63 18.13 2.64
C ARG A 220 2.87 18.98 2.43
N ALA A 221 4.04 18.34 2.31
CA ALA A 221 5.25 19.00 1.86
C ALA A 221 5.17 19.22 0.33
N ALA A 222 5.84 20.25 -0.19
CA ALA A 222 6.05 20.39 -1.63
C ALA A 222 6.80 19.15 -2.13
N ALA A 223 6.19 18.40 -3.03
CA ALA A 223 6.71 17.11 -3.45
C ALA A 223 7.76 17.27 -4.55
N ASP A 224 9.01 17.45 -4.14
CA ASP A 224 10.12 17.12 -5.01
C ASP A 224 10.50 15.66 -4.77
N ALA A 225 10.46 14.86 -5.84
CA ALA A 225 10.86 13.47 -5.80
C ALA A 225 12.33 13.37 -5.33
N ILE A 226 12.57 12.56 -4.30
CA ILE A 226 13.93 12.25 -3.85
C ILE A 226 14.64 11.55 -5.02
N LYS A 227 15.66 12.21 -5.57
CA LYS A 227 16.53 11.63 -6.58
C LYS A 227 17.39 10.56 -5.89
N PHE A 228 17.08 9.30 -6.12
CA PHE A 228 18.01 8.21 -5.78
C PHE A 228 19.24 8.34 -6.69
N THR A 229 20.29 9.01 -6.24
CA THR A 229 21.60 8.93 -6.87
C THR A 229 22.29 7.69 -6.32
N VAL A 230 22.42 6.64 -7.13
CA VAL A 230 23.42 5.58 -6.87
C VAL A 230 24.80 6.19 -7.03
N ASP A 231 25.70 5.83 -6.12
CA ASP A 231 27.12 6.21 -6.16
C ASP A 231 27.71 5.86 -7.54
N THR A 232 28.15 6.89 -8.26
CA THR A 232 28.71 6.78 -9.62
C THR A 232 30.00 5.96 -9.67
N SER A 233 30.58 5.61 -8.52
CA SER A 233 31.75 4.74 -8.38
C SER A 233 31.49 3.30 -8.84
N LEU A 234 30.25 2.80 -8.73
CA LEU A 234 29.88 1.45 -9.19
C LEU A 234 29.73 1.36 -10.72
N LEU A 235 29.60 2.49 -11.42
CA LEU A 235 29.45 2.54 -12.87
C LEU A 235 30.78 2.59 -13.62
N GLN A 236 31.90 2.82 -12.95
CA GLN A 236 33.22 2.94 -13.58
C GLN A 236 34.01 1.62 -13.62
N ALA A 237 33.49 0.54 -13.05
CA ALA A 237 34.11 -0.77 -13.12
C ALA A 237 33.50 -1.60 -14.25
N HIS A 238 33.70 -1.21 -15.52
CA HIS A 238 33.71 -2.09 -16.71
C HIS A 238 34.18 -1.33 -17.95
#